data_AF-A0A632U5Q9-F1
#
_entry.id   AF-A0A632U5Q9-F1
#
_cell.length_a   1.000
_cell.length_b   1.000
_cell.length_c   1.000
_cell.angle_alpha   90.00
_cell.angle_beta   90.00
_cell.angle_gamma   90.00
#
_symmetry.space_group_name_H-M   'P 1'
#
loop_
_entity.id
_entity.type
_entity.pdbx_description
1 polymer ?
#
loop_
_entity_poly.entity_id
_entity_poly.type
_entity_poly.pdbx_seq_one_letter_code
_entity_poly.pdbx_strand_id
1 'polypeptide(L)'
;MLLIFLVPVLLYIGYELFLSRKLSPPADSERLTVSFRVPEGVTLLPLGGLYESSECTNTNFTAGGNTYQADATTGASLPFVSQGSGNIMSVSIAKDGGGRCRWKLSRIRVHFRLSDDSPLSKGRNIFDTSYLFDFRDWGIVNTYDTGDAKNVSGNLNITADFFPMIFINHMFKEATLRLFGGDTNYDKWSRHYRLSNTKNIHLYPFVHIDKPVILESPNPPPGDITALYPDGSRDDIPGIIPDYNKLLSMK
;
A
#
# COMPACT_ATOMS: atom_id res chain seq x y z
N MET A 1 -43.45 -12.80 -22.77
CA MET A 1 -42.53 -12.41 -23.87
C MET A 1 -41.99 -10.97 -23.75
N LEU A 2 -41.96 -10.38 -22.54
CA LEU A 2 -41.38 -9.04 -22.30
C LEU A 2 -40.10 -9.10 -21.44
N LEU A 3 -39.93 -10.16 -20.63
CA LEU A 3 -38.75 -10.39 -19.79
C LEU A 3 -37.48 -10.77 -20.58
N ILE A 4 -37.62 -11.32 -21.80
CA ILE A 4 -36.51 -11.86 -22.60
C ILE A 4 -35.67 -10.75 -23.25
N PHE A 5 -36.22 -9.54 -23.44
CA PHE A 5 -35.50 -8.39 -24.02
C PHE A 5 -34.91 -7.43 -22.98
N LEU A 6 -35.31 -7.50 -21.72
CA LEU A 6 -34.80 -6.63 -20.65
C LEU A 6 -33.37 -6.99 -20.22
N VAL A 7 -33.06 -8.29 -20.15
CA VAL A 7 -31.74 -8.78 -19.77
C VAL A 7 -30.66 -8.42 -20.81
N PRO A 8 -30.85 -8.61 -22.13
CA PRO A 8 -29.89 -8.20 -23.15
C PRO A 8 -29.65 -6.69 -23.18
N VAL A 9 -30.69 -5.88 -22.98
CA VAL A 9 -30.58 -4.40 -22.98
C VAL A 9 -29.80 -3.91 -21.76
N LEU A 10 -30.07 -4.46 -20.57
CA LEU A 10 -29.30 -4.13 -19.36
C LEU A 10 -27.84 -4.59 -19.46
N LEU A 11 -27.59 -5.76 -20.06
CA LEU A 11 -26.23 -6.25 -20.34
C LEU A 11 -25.51 -5.36 -21.35
N TYR A 12 -26.19 -4.89 -22.39
CA TYR A 12 -25.64 -3.98 -23.40
C TYR A 12 -25.30 -2.61 -22.80
N ILE A 13 -26.20 -2.02 -22.01
CA ILE A 13 -25.95 -0.74 -21.32
C ILE A 13 -24.79 -0.88 -20.32
N GLY A 14 -24.73 -1.98 -19.57
CA GLY A 14 -23.61 -2.25 -18.66
C GLY A 14 -22.27 -2.42 -19.38
N TYR A 15 -22.28 -3.07 -20.55
CA TYR A 15 -21.10 -3.28 -21.39
C TYR A 15 -20.60 -1.97 -22.03
N GLU A 16 -21.49 -1.13 -22.54
CA GLU A 16 -21.15 0.21 -23.05
C GLU A 16 -20.58 1.11 -21.93
N LEU A 17 -21.17 1.06 -20.74
CA LEU A 17 -20.67 1.81 -19.59
C LEU A 17 -19.26 1.32 -19.16
N PHE A 18 -19.04 0.00 -19.18
CA PHE A 18 -17.72 -0.60 -18.90
C PHE A 18 -16.67 -0.20 -19.95
N LEU A 19 -17.01 -0.29 -21.24
CA LEU A 19 -16.13 0.14 -22.34
C LEU A 19 -15.81 1.64 -22.27
N SER A 20 -16.78 2.47 -21.88
CA SER A 20 -16.56 3.91 -21.75
C SER A 20 -15.54 4.27 -20.66
N ARG A 21 -15.44 3.44 -19.61
CA ARG A 21 -14.59 3.69 -18.43
C ARG A 21 -13.27 2.92 -18.46
N LYS A 22 -12.99 2.18 -19.54
CA LYS A 22 -11.76 1.40 -19.68
C LYS A 22 -10.54 2.31 -19.84
N LEU A 23 -9.43 1.95 -19.20
CA LEU A 23 -8.11 2.54 -19.46
C LEU A 23 -7.67 2.20 -20.89
N SER A 24 -7.18 3.20 -21.62
CA SER A 24 -6.58 3.03 -22.94
C SER A 24 -5.41 4.01 -23.08
N PRO A 25 -4.28 3.72 -22.39
CA PRO A 25 -3.11 4.59 -22.41
C PRO A 25 -2.58 4.79 -23.85
N PRO A 26 -2.23 6.02 -24.26
CA PRO A 26 -1.49 6.24 -25.50
C PRO A 26 -0.16 5.49 -25.51
N ALA A 27 0.31 5.08 -26.69
CA ALA A 27 1.57 4.34 -26.83
C ALA A 27 2.80 5.16 -26.40
N ASP A 28 2.73 6.47 -26.59
CA ASP A 28 3.75 7.48 -26.25
C ASP A 28 3.54 8.09 -24.84
N SER A 29 2.60 7.56 -24.06
CA SER A 29 2.33 8.03 -22.70
C SER A 29 3.57 7.97 -21.84
N GLU A 30 3.89 9.07 -21.16
CA GLU A 30 4.97 9.11 -20.16
C GLU A 30 4.70 8.04 -19.10
N ARG A 31 5.71 7.23 -18.81
CA ARG A 31 5.59 6.14 -17.84
C ARG A 31 6.37 6.42 -16.57
N LEU A 32 5.80 5.97 -15.46
CA LEU A 32 6.50 5.80 -14.21
C LEU A 32 7.00 4.36 -14.12
N THR A 33 8.27 4.17 -13.84
CA THR A 33 8.85 2.87 -13.54
C THR A 33 9.12 2.75 -12.05
N VAL A 34 8.60 1.69 -11.45
CA VAL A 34 8.86 1.35 -10.04
C VAL A 34 9.68 0.08 -10.03
N SER A 35 10.78 0.09 -9.30
CA SER A 35 11.58 -1.09 -9.03
C SER A 35 11.64 -1.36 -7.53
N PHE A 36 11.70 -2.63 -7.17
CA PHE A 36 11.68 -3.10 -5.81
C PHE A 36 12.66 -4.26 -5.67
N ARG A 37 13.64 -4.12 -4.78
CA ARG A 37 14.48 -5.25 -4.36
C ARG A 37 13.69 -6.09 -3.38
N VAL A 38 13.33 -7.30 -3.77
CA VAL A 38 12.60 -8.27 -2.95
C VAL A 38 13.57 -8.90 -1.95
N PRO A 39 13.44 -8.63 -0.64
CA PRO A 39 14.24 -9.30 0.38
C PRO A 39 13.87 -10.78 0.47
N GLU A 40 14.78 -11.59 1.03
CA GLU A 40 14.46 -12.99 1.31
C GLU A 40 13.30 -13.11 2.30
N GLY A 41 12.42 -14.09 2.09
CA GLY A 41 11.24 -14.31 2.94
C GLY A 41 10.15 -13.23 2.83
N VAL A 42 10.15 -12.41 1.77
CA VAL A 42 9.17 -11.36 1.52
C VAL A 42 8.42 -11.62 0.22
N THR A 43 7.10 -11.43 0.28
CA THR A 43 6.22 -11.43 -0.89
C THR A 43 5.92 -9.99 -1.31
N LEU A 44 6.25 -9.65 -2.56
CA LEU A 44 5.86 -8.40 -3.21
C LEU A 44 4.51 -8.59 -3.91
N LEU A 45 3.54 -7.72 -3.60
CA LEU A 45 2.22 -7.74 -4.24
C LEU A 45 2.22 -6.90 -5.53
N PRO A 46 1.24 -7.11 -6.44
CA PRO A 46 1.08 -6.26 -7.62
C PRO A 46 0.99 -4.77 -7.27
N LEU A 47 1.51 -3.92 -8.15
CA LEU A 47 1.39 -2.48 -8.02
C LEU A 47 -0.09 -2.09 -8.13
N GLY A 48 -0.61 -1.43 -7.10
CA GLY A 48 -1.91 -0.79 -7.15
C GLY A 48 -1.79 0.60 -7.74
N GLY A 49 -2.44 0.88 -8.86
CA GLY A 49 -2.59 2.21 -9.45
C GLY A 49 -4.02 2.71 -9.31
N LEU A 50 -4.19 3.99 -9.01
CA LEU A 50 -5.46 4.68 -9.05
C LEU A 50 -5.38 5.76 -10.13
N TYR A 51 -6.35 5.75 -11.03
CA TYR A 51 -6.56 6.78 -12.02
C TYR A 51 -7.81 7.57 -11.70
N GLU A 52 -7.80 8.84 -12.06
CA GLU A 52 -8.93 9.76 -11.96
C GLU A 52 -9.26 10.41 -13.27
N SER A 53 -10.50 10.86 -13.36
CA SER A 53 -11.04 11.56 -14.50
C SER A 53 -11.99 12.65 -14.01
N SER A 54 -11.77 13.88 -14.46
CA SER A 54 -12.73 14.97 -14.32
C SER A 54 -13.80 14.97 -15.43
N GLU A 55 -13.62 14.17 -16.50
CA GLU A 55 -14.55 14.10 -17.64
C GLU A 55 -15.72 13.14 -17.35
N CYS A 56 -15.40 11.96 -16.84
CA CYS A 56 -16.34 11.01 -16.29
C CYS A 56 -16.51 11.26 -14.79
N THR A 57 -17.74 11.42 -14.33
CA THR A 57 -18.07 11.57 -12.91
C THR A 57 -18.81 10.34 -12.36
N ASN A 58 -18.76 10.20 -11.04
CA ASN A 58 -19.56 9.28 -10.25
C ASN A 58 -20.60 10.06 -9.45
N THR A 59 -21.83 9.56 -9.45
CA THR A 59 -22.86 10.01 -8.51
C THR A 59 -22.59 9.36 -7.15
N ASN A 60 -22.30 10.18 -6.16
CA ASN A 60 -22.12 9.75 -4.76
C ASN A 60 -23.27 10.23 -3.90
N PHE A 61 -23.38 9.66 -2.70
CA PHE A 61 -24.39 10.00 -1.72
C PHE A 61 -23.72 10.61 -0.48
N THR A 62 -24.32 11.68 0.03
CA THR A 62 -24.00 12.23 1.34
C THR A 62 -24.66 11.37 2.43
N ALA A 63 -24.21 11.51 3.70
CA ALA A 63 -24.82 10.83 4.83
C ALA A 63 -26.33 11.15 5.00
N GLY A 64 -26.78 12.32 4.50
CA GLY A 64 -28.19 12.72 4.49
C GLY A 64 -28.98 12.26 3.26
N GLY A 65 -28.39 11.43 2.37
CA GLY A 65 -29.05 10.88 1.18
C GLY A 65 -29.06 11.79 -0.06
N ASN A 66 -28.56 13.03 0.04
CA ASN A 66 -28.41 13.90 -1.13
C ASN A 66 -27.30 13.38 -2.05
N THR A 67 -27.49 13.55 -3.35
CA THR A 67 -26.49 13.16 -4.35
C THR A 67 -25.56 14.31 -4.71
N TYR A 68 -24.31 13.98 -5.04
CA TYR A 68 -23.36 14.91 -5.63
C TYR A 68 -22.51 14.20 -6.69
N GLN A 69 -21.98 14.95 -7.64
CA GLN A 69 -21.05 14.45 -8.64
C GLN A 69 -19.63 14.60 -8.13
N ALA A 70 -18.84 13.53 -8.22
CA ALA A 70 -17.41 13.55 -7.96
C ALA A 70 -16.67 12.98 -9.17
N ASP A 71 -15.39 13.34 -9.32
CA ASP A 71 -14.52 12.74 -10.32
C ASP A 71 -14.56 11.21 -10.22
N ALA A 72 -14.68 10.55 -11.36
CA ALA A 72 -14.64 9.09 -11.38
C ALA A 72 -13.22 8.62 -11.10
N THR A 73 -13.12 7.43 -10.49
CA THR A 73 -11.87 6.72 -10.26
C THR A 73 -11.90 5.35 -10.93
N THR A 74 -10.72 4.85 -11.32
CA THR A 74 -10.56 3.46 -11.77
C THR A 74 -9.22 2.91 -11.31
N GLY A 75 -9.22 1.62 -10.93
CA GLY A 75 -8.03 0.94 -10.44
C GLY A 75 -7.27 0.21 -11.54
N ALA A 76 -5.95 0.11 -11.37
CA ALA A 76 -5.09 -0.78 -12.12
C ALA A 76 -4.30 -1.66 -11.14
N SER A 77 -4.11 -2.94 -11.50
CA SER A 77 -3.26 -3.87 -10.76
C SER A 77 -2.27 -4.46 -11.74
N LEU A 78 -0.98 -4.19 -11.54
CA LEU A 78 0.07 -4.60 -12.47
C LEU A 78 1.11 -5.47 -11.74
N PRO A 79 1.37 -6.70 -12.20
CA PRO A 79 2.40 -7.53 -11.59
C PRO A 79 3.78 -6.92 -11.84
N PHE A 80 4.66 -7.06 -10.85
CA PHE A 80 6.07 -6.78 -11.07
C PHE A 80 6.71 -7.95 -11.83
N VAL A 81 7.64 -7.64 -12.72
CA VAL A 81 8.39 -8.59 -13.53
C VAL A 81 9.88 -8.51 -13.21
N SER A 82 10.55 -9.66 -13.21
CA SER A 82 11.99 -9.75 -12.96
C SER A 82 12.78 -9.03 -14.06
N GLN A 83 13.85 -8.35 -13.65
CA GLN A 83 14.80 -7.67 -14.55
C GLN A 83 16.00 -8.53 -14.95
N GLY A 84 16.04 -9.81 -14.58
CA GLY A 84 17.14 -10.72 -14.91
C GLY A 84 17.46 -11.70 -13.77
N SER A 85 18.74 -12.01 -13.56
CA SER A 85 19.22 -12.97 -12.57
C SER A 85 19.33 -12.42 -11.14
N GLY A 86 18.51 -11.44 -10.75
CA GLY A 86 18.57 -10.77 -9.45
C GLY A 86 17.22 -10.74 -8.74
N ASN A 87 17.20 -10.22 -7.51
CA ASN A 87 15.99 -10.04 -6.72
C ASN A 87 15.30 -8.68 -6.95
N ILE A 88 15.62 -7.98 -8.04
CA ILE A 88 14.97 -6.72 -8.40
C ILE A 88 13.83 -7.01 -9.37
N MET A 89 12.63 -6.64 -8.91
CA MET A 89 11.40 -6.72 -9.69
C MET A 89 11.01 -5.30 -10.09
N SER A 90 10.40 -5.15 -11.27
CA SER A 90 10.01 -3.84 -11.79
C SER A 90 8.63 -3.87 -12.44
N VAL A 91 8.01 -2.72 -12.49
CA VAL A 91 6.74 -2.51 -13.18
C VAL A 91 6.74 -1.11 -13.78
N SER A 92 6.08 -0.96 -14.92
CA SER A 92 5.92 0.34 -15.56
C SER A 92 4.45 0.65 -15.75
N ILE A 93 4.02 1.82 -15.31
CA ILE A 93 2.63 2.28 -15.38
C ILE A 93 2.55 3.60 -16.15
N ALA A 94 1.56 3.75 -17.01
CA ALA A 94 1.36 4.96 -17.81
C ALA A 94 0.79 6.08 -16.93
N LYS A 95 1.37 7.29 -16.97
CA LYS A 95 0.81 8.44 -16.24
C LYS A 95 -0.48 8.93 -16.89
N ASP A 96 -0.52 8.91 -18.23
CA ASP A 96 -1.75 9.11 -18.99
C ASP A 96 -2.42 7.76 -19.24
N GLY A 97 -3.54 7.52 -18.57
CA GLY A 97 -4.38 6.34 -18.71
C GLY A 97 -5.32 6.40 -19.93
N GLY A 98 -5.45 7.58 -20.56
CA GLY A 98 -6.19 7.79 -21.79
C GLY A 98 -7.65 7.33 -21.73
N GLY A 99 -8.13 6.76 -22.82
CA GLY A 99 -9.53 6.35 -22.96
C GLY A 99 -10.51 7.52 -23.05
N ARG A 100 -11.82 7.22 -23.07
CA ARG A 100 -12.87 8.24 -23.23
C ARG A 100 -12.98 9.18 -22.04
N CYS A 101 -12.62 8.70 -20.85
CA CYS A 101 -12.59 9.49 -19.62
C CYS A 101 -11.29 10.29 -19.41
N ARG A 102 -10.32 10.21 -20.33
CA ARG A 102 -9.01 10.90 -20.21
C ARG A 102 -8.33 10.67 -18.85
N TRP A 103 -8.28 9.40 -18.44
CA TRP A 103 -7.78 8.98 -17.15
C TRP A 103 -6.35 9.49 -16.88
N LYS A 104 -6.11 10.06 -15.69
CA LYS A 104 -4.78 10.48 -15.22
C LYS A 104 -4.41 9.73 -13.95
N LEU A 105 -3.19 9.22 -13.89
CA LEU A 105 -2.68 8.52 -12.72
C LEU A 105 -2.61 9.50 -11.55
N SER A 106 -3.29 9.17 -10.46
CA SER A 106 -3.41 10.05 -9.29
C SER A 106 -2.64 9.51 -8.09
N ARG A 107 -2.48 8.19 -8.00
CA ARG A 107 -1.83 7.50 -6.89
C ARG A 107 -1.31 6.12 -7.30
N ILE A 108 -0.21 5.70 -6.70
CA ILE A 108 0.23 4.30 -6.70
C ILE A 108 0.53 3.80 -5.29
N ARG A 109 0.39 2.49 -5.10
CA ARG A 109 0.72 1.78 -3.86
C ARG A 109 1.61 0.59 -4.17
N VAL A 110 2.67 0.46 -3.38
CA VAL A 110 3.54 -0.72 -3.39
C VAL A 110 3.35 -1.44 -2.07
N HIS A 111 2.77 -2.63 -2.12
CA HIS A 111 2.50 -3.46 -0.95
C HIS A 111 3.45 -4.65 -0.93
N PHE A 112 3.98 -4.96 0.25
CA PHE A 112 4.80 -6.14 0.49
C PHE A 112 4.59 -6.63 1.91
N ARG A 113 4.81 -7.92 2.13
CA ARG A 113 4.59 -8.55 3.43
C ARG A 113 5.54 -9.71 3.63
N LEU A 114 5.64 -10.21 4.86
CA LEU A 114 6.36 -11.45 5.11
C LEU A 114 5.67 -12.60 4.35
N SER A 115 6.46 -13.46 3.72
CA SER A 115 5.90 -14.55 2.92
C SER A 115 5.09 -15.52 3.79
N ASP A 116 4.02 -16.07 3.21
CA ASP A 116 3.06 -16.93 3.93
C ASP A 116 3.70 -18.27 4.36
N ASP A 117 4.80 -18.67 3.72
CA ASP A 117 5.62 -19.84 4.04
C ASP A 117 6.65 -19.61 5.16
N SER A 118 6.83 -18.37 5.62
CA SER A 118 7.71 -18.07 6.74
C SER A 118 7.22 -18.75 8.03
N PRO A 119 8.13 -19.32 8.86
CA PRO A 119 7.76 -19.84 10.17
C PRO A 119 7.07 -18.81 11.07
N LEU A 120 7.40 -17.53 10.92
CA LEU A 120 6.78 -16.44 11.67
C LEU A 120 5.32 -16.20 11.24
N SER A 121 4.96 -16.50 10.00
CA SER A 121 3.63 -16.31 9.44
C SER A 121 2.60 -17.33 9.93
N LYS A 122 3.05 -18.51 10.38
CA LYS A 122 2.17 -19.63 10.74
C LYS A 122 1.22 -19.27 11.89
N GLY A 123 -0.09 -19.39 11.62
CA GLY A 123 -1.15 -19.16 12.61
C GLY A 123 -1.37 -17.69 12.97
N ARG A 124 -0.91 -16.75 12.14
CA ARG A 124 -1.05 -15.30 12.38
C ARG A 124 -1.73 -14.61 11.20
N ASN A 125 -2.44 -13.52 11.51
CA ASN A 125 -2.97 -12.60 10.51
C ASN A 125 -1.84 -11.67 10.02
N ILE A 126 -1.47 -11.80 8.75
CA ILE A 126 -0.35 -11.07 8.16
C ILE A 126 -0.88 -9.78 7.52
N PHE A 127 -0.33 -8.64 7.93
CA PHE A 127 -0.66 -7.34 7.37
C PHE A 127 0.41 -6.86 6.39
N ASP A 128 -0.07 -6.21 5.33
CA ASP A 128 0.79 -5.61 4.32
C ASP A 128 1.50 -4.37 4.87
N THR A 129 2.72 -4.18 4.39
CA THR A 129 3.50 -2.96 4.55
C THR A 129 3.52 -2.22 3.23
N SER A 130 3.36 -0.90 3.28
CA SER A 130 2.99 -0.12 2.11
C SER A 130 3.86 1.12 1.94
N TYR A 131 4.19 1.42 0.69
CA TYR A 131 4.56 2.76 0.27
C TYR A 131 3.41 3.38 -0.51
N LEU A 132 3.17 4.68 -0.29
CA LEU A 132 2.13 5.45 -0.96
C LEU A 132 2.77 6.58 -1.75
N PHE A 133 2.39 6.71 -3.02
CA PHE A 133 2.86 7.80 -3.87
C PHE A 133 1.70 8.50 -4.55
N ASP A 134 1.57 9.80 -4.31
CA ASP A 134 0.51 10.63 -4.87
C ASP A 134 1.06 11.58 -5.94
N PHE A 135 0.30 11.81 -7.01
CA PHE A 135 0.65 12.72 -8.11
C PHE A 135 -0.04 14.09 -8.01
N ARG A 136 -0.86 14.29 -6.97
CA ARG A 136 -1.55 15.54 -6.67
C ARG A 136 -1.75 15.71 -5.17
N ASP A 137 -2.21 16.90 -4.78
CA ASP A 137 -2.69 17.13 -3.42
C ASP A 137 -4.08 16.50 -3.24
N TRP A 138 -4.20 15.71 -2.19
CA TRP A 138 -5.42 15.05 -1.75
C TRP A 138 -5.98 15.63 -0.45
N GLY A 139 -5.34 16.66 0.09
CA GLY A 139 -5.60 17.16 1.43
C GLY A 139 -5.29 16.11 2.48
N ILE A 140 -6.08 16.11 3.57
CA ILE A 140 -5.99 15.10 4.63
C ILE A 140 -6.71 13.84 4.13
N VAL A 141 -5.91 12.87 3.69
CA VAL A 141 -6.37 11.52 3.37
C VAL A 141 -5.93 10.58 4.47
N ASN A 142 -6.82 9.69 4.91
CA ASN A 142 -6.42 8.59 5.77
C ASN A 142 -5.52 7.63 4.97
N THR A 143 -4.23 7.70 5.23
CA THR A 143 -3.21 6.99 4.46
C THR A 143 -2.80 5.67 5.09
N TYR A 144 -3.53 5.23 6.13
CA TYR A 144 -3.35 4.00 6.92
C TYR A 144 -1.92 3.43 6.88
N ASP A 145 -1.17 3.62 7.97
CA ASP A 145 0.18 3.08 8.13
C ASP A 145 1.24 3.62 7.15
N THR A 146 0.99 4.74 6.44
CA THR A 146 2.03 5.36 5.60
C THR A 146 2.41 6.77 6.03
N GLY A 147 1.62 7.42 6.88
CA GLY A 147 1.94 8.75 7.43
C GLY A 147 1.63 9.90 6.49
N ASP A 148 2.12 11.08 6.86
CA ASP A 148 1.91 12.32 6.11
C ASP A 148 2.76 12.40 4.85
N ALA A 149 2.23 13.06 3.81
CA ALA A 149 2.87 13.13 2.50
C ALA A 149 4.11 14.03 2.50
N LYS A 150 5.24 13.51 2.02
CA LYS A 150 6.46 14.31 1.76
C LYS A 150 6.52 14.75 0.31
N ASN A 151 6.64 16.05 0.07
CA ASN A 151 6.84 16.57 -1.28
C ASN A 151 8.25 16.20 -1.78
N VAL A 152 8.32 15.58 -2.95
CA VAL A 152 9.57 15.15 -3.60
C VAL A 152 9.54 15.47 -5.09
N SER A 153 10.71 15.76 -5.66
CA SER A 153 10.87 16.05 -7.07
C SER A 153 11.98 15.20 -7.68
N GLY A 154 11.79 14.73 -8.90
CA GLY A 154 12.75 13.89 -9.61
C GLY A 154 12.65 12.41 -9.24
N ASN A 155 13.69 11.63 -9.56
CA ASN A 155 13.70 10.18 -9.32
C ASN A 155 14.03 9.87 -7.85
N LEU A 156 13.41 8.82 -7.32
CA LEU A 156 13.55 8.43 -5.92
C LEU A 156 14.39 7.16 -5.77
N ASN A 157 15.25 7.15 -4.76
CA ASN A 157 15.90 5.96 -4.21
C ASN A 157 15.56 5.90 -2.72
N ILE A 158 14.69 4.98 -2.32
CA ILE A 158 14.23 4.82 -0.94
C ILE A 158 14.80 3.53 -0.37
N THR A 159 15.46 3.66 0.78
CA THR A 159 16.00 2.56 1.57
C THR A 159 15.38 2.62 2.96
N ALA A 160 14.95 1.49 3.50
CA ALA A 160 14.45 1.42 4.87
C ALA A 160 14.68 0.03 5.43
N ASP A 161 14.91 -0.04 6.74
CA ASP A 161 14.99 -1.30 7.47
C ASP A 161 13.61 -1.68 8.00
N PHE A 162 13.37 -2.98 8.08
CA PHE A 162 12.12 -3.54 8.53
C PHE A 162 12.39 -4.75 9.41
N PHE A 163 11.61 -4.85 10.48
CA PHE A 163 11.68 -5.94 11.44
C PHE A 163 10.30 -6.61 11.50
N PRO A 164 10.21 -7.95 11.57
CA PRO A 164 8.96 -8.61 11.88
C PRO A 164 8.45 -8.15 13.24
N MET A 165 7.25 -7.57 13.28
CA MET A 165 6.56 -7.20 14.51
C MET A 165 5.37 -8.12 14.69
N ILE A 166 5.42 -8.95 15.73
CA ILE A 166 4.35 -9.85 16.12
C ILE A 166 3.57 -9.18 17.24
N PHE A 167 2.26 -9.09 17.13
CA PHE A 167 1.41 -8.63 18.23
C PHE A 167 0.48 -9.75 18.68
N ILE A 168 0.60 -10.14 19.95
CA ILE A 168 -0.23 -11.13 20.62
C ILE A 168 -1.29 -10.38 21.43
N ASN A 169 -2.54 -10.54 21.03
CA ASN A 169 -3.68 -9.94 21.69
C ASN A 169 -4.46 -11.00 22.48
N HIS A 170 -4.32 -10.98 23.81
CA HIS A 170 -4.99 -11.92 24.71
C HIS A 170 -6.50 -11.67 24.83
N MET A 171 -6.96 -10.43 24.63
CA MET A 171 -8.38 -10.09 24.69
C MET A 171 -9.17 -10.73 23.54
N PHE A 172 -8.62 -10.67 22.32
CA PHE A 172 -9.26 -11.27 21.13
C PHE A 172 -8.74 -12.68 20.81
N LYS A 173 -7.71 -13.17 21.52
CA LYS A 173 -7.05 -14.45 21.25
C LYS A 173 -6.50 -14.52 19.81
N GLU A 174 -5.94 -13.42 19.36
CA GLU A 174 -5.42 -13.26 18.01
C GLU A 174 -3.95 -12.90 18.03
N ALA A 175 -3.22 -13.32 17.00
CA ALA A 175 -1.86 -12.90 16.76
C ALA A 175 -1.75 -12.30 15.36
N THR A 176 -1.13 -11.14 15.27
CA THR A 176 -0.90 -10.43 14.01
C THR A 176 0.58 -10.31 13.74
N LEU A 177 0.93 -10.13 12.46
CA LEU A 177 2.30 -9.99 12.00
C LEU A 177 2.37 -8.91 10.94
N ARG A 178 3.32 -7.99 11.05
CA ARG A 178 3.63 -7.00 10.01
C ARG A 178 5.11 -6.67 9.97
N LEU A 179 5.57 -6.09 8.86
CA LEU A 179 6.92 -5.55 8.78
C LEU A 179 6.93 -4.11 9.32
N PHE A 180 7.61 -3.90 10.44
CA PHE A 180 7.72 -2.62 11.12
C PHE A 180 8.99 -1.90 10.71
N GLY A 181 8.85 -0.68 10.21
CA GLY A 181 9.96 0.16 9.73
C GLY A 181 9.95 1.56 10.35
N GLY A 182 9.47 1.66 11.60
CA GLY A 182 9.29 2.92 12.33
C GLY A 182 7.84 3.41 12.37
N ASP A 183 7.59 4.34 13.30
CA ASP A 183 6.29 4.98 13.48
C ASP A 183 6.05 6.04 12.40
N THR A 184 5.14 5.75 11.48
CA THR A 184 4.80 6.61 10.35
C THR A 184 4.09 7.90 10.72
N ASN A 185 3.64 8.05 11.97
CA ASN A 185 3.12 9.34 12.45
C ASN A 185 4.22 10.40 12.55
N TYR A 186 5.49 9.98 12.56
CA TYR A 186 6.62 10.89 12.45
C TYR A 186 7.09 11.01 11.01
N ASP A 187 7.29 12.25 10.57
CA ASP A 187 7.81 12.57 9.24
C ASP A 187 9.06 11.76 8.90
N LYS A 188 9.96 11.52 9.85
CA LYS A 188 11.18 10.72 9.60
C LYS A 188 10.88 9.35 8.98
N TRP A 189 9.81 8.67 9.42
CA TRP A 189 9.48 7.31 9.01
C TRP A 189 8.26 7.22 8.10
N SER A 190 7.61 8.35 7.78
CA SER A 190 6.55 8.35 6.77
C SER A 190 7.03 7.72 5.45
N ARG A 191 6.15 6.90 4.89
CA ARG A 191 6.28 6.14 3.63
C ARG A 191 5.34 6.69 2.55
N HIS A 192 4.85 7.91 2.77
CA HIS A 192 3.95 8.62 1.87
C HIS A 192 4.69 9.77 1.18
N TYR A 193 4.69 9.77 -0.14
CA TYR A 193 5.39 10.74 -0.96
C TYR A 193 4.45 11.40 -1.97
N ARG A 194 4.53 12.72 -2.11
CA ARG A 194 3.88 13.47 -3.17
C ARG A 194 4.90 13.79 -4.25
N LEU A 195 4.70 13.20 -5.42
CA LEU A 195 5.65 13.19 -6.52
C LEU A 195 5.47 14.39 -7.45
N SER A 196 6.59 14.90 -7.95
CA SER A 196 6.64 15.87 -9.05
C SER A 196 7.83 15.53 -9.96
N ASN A 197 7.65 15.61 -11.29
CA ASN A 197 8.71 15.31 -12.26
C ASN A 197 9.42 13.94 -12.09
N THR A 198 8.76 12.96 -11.44
CA THR A 198 9.33 11.64 -11.15
C THR A 198 9.10 10.68 -12.31
N LYS A 199 10.16 10.02 -12.78
CA LYS A 199 10.08 8.96 -13.79
C LYS A 199 10.39 7.59 -13.21
N ASN A 200 11.30 7.53 -12.24
CA ASN A 200 11.75 6.30 -11.63
C ASN A 200 11.64 6.37 -10.11
N ILE A 201 11.19 5.26 -9.52
CA ILE A 201 11.19 5.02 -8.08
C ILE A 201 11.92 3.69 -7.85
N HIS A 202 12.94 3.71 -7.02
CA HIS A 202 13.68 2.54 -6.62
C HIS A 202 13.50 2.30 -5.12
N LEU A 203 12.99 1.13 -4.76
CA LEU A 203 12.73 0.70 -3.40
C LEU A 203 13.70 -0.41 -3.02
N TYR A 204 14.51 -0.21 -1.98
CA TYR A 204 15.46 -1.18 -1.48
C TYR A 204 15.24 -1.46 0.02
N PRO A 205 14.12 -2.09 0.40
CA PRO A 205 13.88 -2.44 1.80
C PRO A 205 14.86 -3.52 2.28
N PHE A 206 15.36 -3.40 3.50
CA PHE A 206 16.08 -4.46 4.21
C PHE A 206 15.12 -5.07 5.23
N VAL A 207 15.00 -6.39 5.25
CA VAL A 207 14.16 -7.10 6.21
C VAL A 207 15.04 -7.98 7.08
N HIS A 208 15.07 -7.67 8.38
CA HIS A 208 15.82 -8.39 9.40
C HIS A 208 14.93 -9.50 9.98
N ILE A 209 14.70 -10.55 9.20
CA ILE A 209 13.71 -11.60 9.51
C ILE A 209 14.02 -12.36 10.80
N ASP A 210 15.30 -12.47 11.16
CA ASP A 210 15.85 -13.11 12.36
C ASP A 210 15.80 -12.21 13.61
N LYS A 211 15.33 -10.97 13.45
CA LYS A 211 15.22 -9.97 14.52
C LYS A 211 13.75 -9.59 14.81
N PRO A 212 12.86 -10.54 15.15
CA PRO A 212 11.48 -10.21 15.45
C PRO A 212 11.36 -9.47 16.79
N VAL A 213 10.46 -8.48 16.83
CA VAL A 213 9.97 -7.89 18.08
C VAL A 213 8.58 -8.46 18.37
N ILE A 214 8.38 -8.89 19.61
CA ILE A 214 7.11 -9.46 20.07
C ILE A 214 6.46 -8.46 21.01
N LEU A 215 5.25 -8.03 20.66
CA LEU A 215 4.39 -7.20 21.48
C LEU A 215 3.31 -8.08 22.08
N GLU A 216 3.11 -8.00 23.39
CA GLU A 216 2.11 -8.78 24.10
C GLU A 216 1.19 -7.85 24.89
N SER A 217 -0.12 -7.93 24.62
CA SER A 217 -1.11 -7.18 25.39
C SER A 217 -1.15 -7.64 26.85
N PRO A 218 -1.55 -6.81 27.82
CA PRO A 218 -1.64 -7.23 29.21
C PRO A 218 -2.68 -8.35 29.41
N ASN A 219 -2.40 -9.27 30.34
CA ASN A 219 -3.33 -10.33 30.76
C ASN A 219 -3.17 -10.59 32.28
N PRO A 220 -4.14 -10.19 33.13
CA PRO A 220 -5.42 -9.56 32.78
C PRO A 220 -5.28 -8.07 32.38
N PRO A 221 -6.21 -7.53 31.57
CA PRO A 221 -6.29 -6.08 31.33
C PRO A 221 -6.85 -5.31 32.57
N PRO A 222 -6.59 -4.00 32.72
CA PRO A 222 -5.81 -3.11 31.85
C PRO A 222 -4.31 -3.09 32.19
N GLY A 223 -3.48 -2.57 31.29
CA GLY A 223 -2.04 -2.42 31.48
C GLY A 223 -1.35 -1.99 30.19
N ASP A 224 -0.03 -1.81 30.28
CA ASP A 224 0.81 -1.52 29.12
C ASP A 224 1.07 -2.79 28.30
N ILE A 225 1.46 -2.59 27.03
CA ILE A 225 1.94 -3.67 26.18
C ILE A 225 3.40 -3.94 26.53
N THR A 226 3.76 -5.19 26.74
CA THR A 226 5.16 -5.57 26.89
C THR A 226 5.78 -5.83 25.53
N ALA A 227 6.85 -5.11 25.21
CA ALA A 227 7.68 -5.32 24.03
C ALA A 227 8.91 -6.16 24.39
N LEU A 228 9.03 -7.36 23.81
CA LEU A 228 10.21 -8.22 23.89
C LEU A 228 11.03 -8.08 22.61
N TYR A 229 12.27 -7.62 22.75
CA TYR A 229 13.18 -7.34 21.65
C TYR A 229 14.06 -8.55 21.31
N PRO A 230 14.71 -8.57 20.12
CA PRO A 230 15.57 -9.66 19.68
C PRO A 230 16.74 -10.00 20.63
N ASP A 231 17.22 -9.02 21.39
CA ASP A 231 18.30 -9.19 22.38
C ASP A 231 17.81 -9.74 23.74
N GLY A 232 16.50 -10.00 23.88
CA GLY A 232 15.87 -10.47 25.11
C GLY A 232 15.49 -9.36 26.09
N SER A 233 15.81 -8.10 25.80
CA SER A 233 15.37 -6.96 26.61
C SER A 233 13.86 -6.75 26.50
N ARG A 234 13.28 -6.14 27.53
CA ARG A 234 11.85 -5.88 27.65
C ARG A 234 11.58 -4.44 28.02
N ASP A 235 10.59 -3.84 27.36
CA ASP A 235 10.06 -2.51 27.71
C ASP A 235 8.53 -2.61 27.85
N ASP A 236 7.96 -1.85 28.77
CA ASP A 236 6.51 -1.63 28.80
C ASP A 236 6.19 -0.35 28.02
N ILE A 237 5.29 -0.47 27.05
CA ILE A 237 4.96 0.60 26.10
C ILE A 237 3.45 0.89 26.09
N PRO A 238 3.02 2.15 25.94
CA PRO A 238 1.62 2.55 26.04
C PRO A 238 0.77 2.14 24.82
N GLY A 239 1.34 1.45 23.82
CA GLY A 239 0.68 1.13 22.56
C GLY A 239 1.41 0.08 21.74
N ILE A 240 1.03 -0.11 20.48
CA ILE A 240 1.56 -1.16 19.60
C ILE A 240 2.79 -0.71 18.78
N ILE A 241 3.55 0.28 19.28
CA ILE A 241 4.69 0.88 18.58
C ILE A 241 5.97 0.67 19.41
N PRO A 242 6.83 -0.28 19.04
CA PRO A 242 8.10 -0.52 19.73
C PRO A 242 9.14 0.56 19.39
N ASP A 243 10.20 0.63 20.20
CA ASP A 243 11.33 1.54 19.94
C ASP A 243 12.09 1.08 18.68
N TYR A 244 11.87 1.81 17.60
CA TYR A 244 12.52 1.53 16.34
C TYR A 244 14.02 1.81 16.36
N ASN A 245 14.49 2.83 17.09
CA ASN A 245 15.94 3.11 17.15
C ASN A 245 16.67 1.98 17.88
N LYS A 246 16.03 1.39 18.90
CA LYS A 246 16.52 0.19 19.58
C LYS A 246 16.59 -1.01 18.63
N LEU A 247 15.61 -1.20 17.75
CA LEU A 247 15.71 -2.24 16.71
C LEU A 247 16.84 -1.96 15.72
N LEU A 248 17.00 -0.69 15.31
CA LEU A 248 18.05 -0.29 14.37
C LEU A 248 19.47 -0.51 14.92
N SER A 249 19.67 -0.53 16.25
CA SER A 249 20.98 -0.86 16.84
C SER A 249 21.28 -2.36 16.90
N MET A 250 20.32 -3.21 16.53
CA MET A 250 20.40 -4.68 16.60
C MET A 250 20.45 -5.36 15.21
N LYS A 251 20.60 -4.58 14.14
CA LYS A 251 20.76 -5.05 12.76
C LYS A 251 21.97 -5.96 12.60
#